data_AF-A0A2V9RQM3-F1
#
_entry.id   AF-A0A2V9RQM3-F1
#
_cell.length_a   1.000
_cell.length_b   1.000
_cell.length_c   1.000
_cell.angle_alpha   90.00
_cell.angle_beta   90.00
_cell.angle_gamma   90.00
#
_symmetry.space_group_name_H-M   'P 1'
#
loop_
_entity.id
_entity.type
_entity.pdbx_description
1 polymer ?
#
loop_
_entity_poly.entity_id
_entity_poly.type
_entity_poly.pdbx_seq_one_letter_code
_entity_poly.pdbx_strand_id
1 'polypeptide(L)'
;MPDHVHLLLTPLRDQNGWPFPLVGILQCLKGVTAHRINKLLHISGPVWEEESFDHVLRSEESLKEKAQYIQQNPVEAGLVRAPEDYRWLWISPDLKL
;
A
#
# COMPACT_ATOMS: atom_id res chain seq x y z
N MET A 1 5.20 2.16 7.34
CA MET A 1 6.33 3.01 7.73
C MET A 1 5.77 4.26 8.41
N PRO A 2 6.54 5.05 9.18
CA PRO A 2 5.99 6.23 9.88
C PRO A 2 5.56 7.36 8.95
N ASP A 3 6.17 7.46 7.77
CA ASP A 3 6.05 8.54 6.79
C ASP A 3 5.45 8.11 5.44
N HIS A 4 5.40 6.79 5.16
CA HIS A 4 4.81 6.24 3.94
C HIS A 4 4.16 4.86 4.12
N VAL A 5 3.47 4.41 3.08
CA VAL A 5 2.84 3.08 3.01
C VAL A 5 3.31 2.34 1.76
N HIS A 6 3.49 1.02 1.88
CA HIS A 6 3.67 0.13 0.73
C HIS A 6 2.40 -0.68 0.54
N LEU A 7 1.96 -0.82 -0.71
CA LEU A 7 0.76 -1.57 -1.06
C LEU A 7 1.09 -2.55 -2.18
N LEU A 8 0.75 -3.82 -1.95
CA LEU A 8 0.74 -4.85 -2.98
C LEU A 8 -0.73 -5.22 -3.20
N LEU A 9 -1.24 -4.94 -4.39
CA LEU A 9 -2.66 -5.12 -4.71
C LEU A 9 -2.85 -5.65 -6.14
N THR A 10 -4.00 -6.27 -6.36
CA THR A 10 -4.50 -6.61 -7.69
C THR A 10 -5.75 -5.77 -7.95
N PRO A 11 -5.76 -4.89 -8.97
CA PRO A 11 -6.94 -4.13 -9.32
C PRO A 11 -8.11 -5.07 -9.66
N LEU A 12 -9.28 -4.80 -9.08
CA LEU A 12 -10.51 -5.48 -9.46
C LEU A 12 -10.86 -5.16 -10.92
N ARG A 13 -11.71 -6.00 -11.52
CA ARG A 13 -12.18 -5.82 -12.89
C ARG A 13 -13.59 -5.23 -12.89
N ASP A 14 -13.87 -4.37 -13.86
CA ASP A 14 -15.20 -3.84 -14.13
C ASP A 14 -16.10 -4.90 -14.79
N GLN A 15 -17.35 -4.51 -15.06
CA GLN A 15 -18.34 -5.36 -15.74
C GLN A 15 -17.95 -5.82 -17.15
N ASN A 16 -17.00 -5.14 -17.78
CA ASN A 16 -16.47 -5.45 -19.10
C ASN A 16 -15.17 -6.28 -19.03
N GLY A 17 -14.70 -6.61 -17.81
CA GLY A 17 -13.48 -7.37 -17.57
C GLY A 17 -12.19 -6.52 -17.55
N TRP A 18 -12.27 -5.20 -17.68
CA TRP A 18 -11.09 -4.32 -17.63
C TRP A 18 -10.70 -4.01 -16.18
N PRO A 19 -9.39 -4.01 -15.83
CA PRO A 19 -8.96 -3.62 -14.49
C PRO A 19 -9.28 -2.15 -14.22
N PHE A 20 -9.70 -1.82 -13.00
CA PHE A 20 -9.83 -0.42 -12.59
C PHE A 20 -8.48 0.31 -12.72
N PRO A 21 -8.44 1.53 -13.29
CA PRO A 21 -7.21 2.29 -13.45
C PRO A 21 -6.54 2.58 -12.11
N LEU A 22 -5.23 2.34 -12.03
CA LEU A 22 -4.44 2.57 -10.80
C LEU A 22 -4.58 4.01 -10.30
N VAL A 23 -4.56 5.00 -11.21
CA VAL A 23 -4.74 6.41 -10.87
C VAL A 23 -6.05 6.67 -10.11
N GLY A 24 -7.15 6.03 -10.52
CA GLY A 24 -8.45 6.18 -9.86
C GLY A 24 -8.47 5.53 -8.46
N ILE A 25 -7.82 4.38 -8.33
CA ILE A 25 -7.66 3.70 -7.03
C ILE A 25 -6.85 4.57 -6.07
N LEU A 26 -5.70 5.09 -6.52
CA LEU A 26 -4.83 5.94 -5.71
C LEU A 26 -5.49 7.26 -5.35
N GLN A 27 -6.20 7.90 -6.29
CA GLN A 27 -6.94 9.14 -6.02
C GLN A 27 -8.00 8.93 -4.92
N CYS A 28 -8.76 7.84 -5.00
CA CYS A 28 -9.75 7.48 -3.98
C CYS A 28 -9.08 7.24 -2.63
N LEU A 29 -8.03 6.41 -2.60
CA LEU A 29 -7.31 6.07 -1.37
C LEU A 29 -6.73 7.32 -0.71
N LYS A 30 -5.94 8.11 -1.45
CA LYS A 30 -5.28 9.33 -0.94
C LYS A 30 -6.32 10.35 -0.47
N GLY A 31 -7.38 10.58 -1.23
CA GLY A 31 -8.43 11.54 -0.87
C GLY A 31 -9.20 11.16 0.41
N VAL A 32 -9.68 9.91 0.49
CA VAL A 32 -10.47 9.44 1.64
C VAL A 32 -9.62 9.41 2.91
N THR A 33 -8.39 8.91 2.81
CA THR A 33 -7.48 8.80 3.96
C THR A 33 -6.98 10.18 4.42
N ALA A 34 -6.62 11.09 3.51
CA ALA A 34 -6.19 12.45 3.87
C ALA A 34 -7.30 13.20 4.62
N HIS A 35 -8.56 13.10 4.15
CA HIS A 35 -9.69 13.71 4.83
C HIS A 35 -9.87 13.15 6.25
N ARG A 36 -9.79 11.82 6.41
CA ARG A 36 -9.93 11.16 7.72
C ARG A 36 -8.77 11.50 8.67
N ILE A 37 -7.53 11.51 8.19
CA ILE A 37 -6.34 11.84 8.98
C ILE A 37 -6.42 13.29 9.46
N ASN A 38 -6.71 14.24 8.56
CA ASN A 38 -6.89 15.64 8.90
C ASN A 38 -7.98 15.84 9.96
N LYS A 39 -9.13 15.16 9.80
CA LYS A 39 -10.23 15.20 10.76
C LYS A 39 -9.83 14.64 12.13
N LEU A 40 -9.12 13.51 12.18
CA LEU A 40 -8.69 12.86 13.41
C LEU A 40 -7.64 13.68 14.16
N LEU A 41 -6.75 14.37 13.43
CA LEU A 41 -5.66 15.17 14.00
C LEU A 41 -6.04 16.65 14.22
N HIS A 42 -7.26 17.06 13.84
CA HIS A 42 -7.72 18.45 13.88
C HIS A 42 -6.81 19.42 13.10
N ILE A 43 -6.25 18.96 11.98
CA ILE A 43 -5.40 19.75 11.09
C ILE A 43 -6.03 19.88 9.70
N SER A 44 -5.41 20.71 8.85
CA SER A 44 -5.79 20.88 7.45
C SER A 44 -4.55 20.96 6.57
N GLY A 45 -4.64 20.44 5.35
CA GLY A 45 -3.55 20.49 4.37
C GLY A 45 -3.34 19.17 3.64
N PRO A 46 -2.33 19.11 2.76
CA PRO A 46 -1.93 17.87 2.11
C PRO A 46 -1.39 16.88 3.14
N VAL A 47 -1.78 15.61 3.00
CA VAL A 47 -1.27 14.48 3.82
C VAL A 47 -0.32 13.60 3.00
N TRP A 48 -0.62 13.41 1.73
CA TRP A 48 0.15 12.58 0.82
C TRP A 48 0.95 13.44 -0.14
N GLU A 49 2.11 12.95 -0.56
CA GLU A 49 2.80 13.47 -1.74
C GLU A 49 1.90 13.36 -2.98
N GLU A 50 2.10 14.26 -3.94
CA GLU A 50 1.31 14.31 -5.17
C GLU A 50 1.54 13.04 -6.01
N GLU A 51 2.80 12.75 -6.31
CA GLU A 51 3.19 11.57 -7.05
C GLU A 51 3.19 10.32 -6.16
N SER A 52 3.07 9.15 -6.80
CA SER A 52 3.25 7.86 -6.13
C SER A 52 4.28 7.08 -6.94
N PHE A 53 5.11 6.29 -6.27
CA PHE A 53 5.89 5.27 -6.96
C PHE A 53 5.01 4.06 -7.23
N ASP A 54 4.76 3.75 -8.51
CA ASP A 54 4.06 2.55 -8.93
C ASP A 54 4.92 1.64 -9.79
N HIS A 55 4.78 0.33 -9.57
CA HIS A 55 5.48 -0.70 -10.32
C HIS A 55 4.54 -1.87 -10.61
N VAL A 56 4.32 -2.15 -11.88
CA VAL A 56 3.53 -3.31 -12.32
C VAL A 56 4.44 -4.53 -12.36
N LEU A 57 4.10 -5.54 -11.57
CA LEU A 57 4.83 -6.80 -11.57
C LEU A 57 4.69 -7.50 -12.93
N ARG A 58 5.83 -7.75 -13.57
CA ARG A 58 5.92 -8.51 -14.82
C ARG A 58 5.92 -10.02 -14.53
N SER A 59 5.67 -10.82 -15.55
CA SER A 59 5.58 -12.29 -15.43
C SER A 59 6.81 -12.97 -14.86
N GLU A 60 7.99 -12.36 -15.01
CA GLU A 60 9.26 -12.87 -14.51
C GLU A 60 9.53 -12.45 -13.06
N GLU A 61 8.77 -11.48 -12.52
CA GLU A 61 8.94 -11.02 -11.15
C GLU A 61 8.13 -11.87 -10.18
N SER A 62 8.77 -12.28 -9.09
CA SER A 62 8.13 -13.08 -8.07
C SER A 62 7.25 -12.22 -7.17
N LEU A 63 5.94 -12.48 -7.20
CA LEU A 63 4.98 -11.92 -6.24
C LEU A 63 5.42 -12.18 -4.80
N LYS A 64 5.98 -13.37 -4.55
CA LYS A 64 6.46 -13.79 -3.24
C LYS A 64 7.61 -12.91 -2.75
N GLU A 65 8.62 -12.70 -3.60
CA GLU A 65 9.77 -11.87 -3.24
C GLU A 65 9.34 -10.44 -2.93
N LYS A 66 8.40 -9.88 -3.70
CA LYS A 66 7.88 -8.52 -3.46
C LYS A 66 7.05 -8.43 -2.18
N ALA A 67 6.23 -9.44 -1.91
CA ALA A 67 5.51 -9.52 -0.64
C ALA A 67 6.47 -9.65 0.55
N GLN A 68 7.53 -10.45 0.44
CA GLN A 68 8.56 -10.59 1.47
C GLN A 68 9.32 -9.28 1.68
N TYR A 69 9.69 -8.59 0.60
CA TYR A 69 10.32 -7.28 0.66
C TYR A 69 9.47 -6.27 1.46
N ILE A 70 8.18 -6.14 1.13
CA ILE A 70 7.28 -5.23 1.85
C ILE A 70 7.17 -5.59 3.35
N GLN A 71 7.10 -6.89 3.67
CA GLN A 71 7.06 -7.37 5.05
C GLN A 71 8.36 -7.04 5.80
N GLN A 72 9.50 -7.04 5.11
CA GLN A 72 10.82 -6.82 5.69
C GLN A 72 11.15 -5.33 5.89
N ASN A 73 10.52 -4.41 5.14
CA ASN A 73 10.79 -2.97 5.22
C ASN A 73 10.77 -2.38 6.64
N PRO A 74 9.81 -2.70 7.53
CA PRO A 74 9.83 -2.22 8.91
C PRO A 74 11.05 -2.68 9.71
N VAL A 75 11.57 -3.89 9.43
CA VAL A 75 12.76 -4.43 10.08
C VAL A 75 14.02 -3.75 9.54
N GLU A 76 14.13 -3.58 8.22
CA GLU A 76 15.24 -2.86 7.59
C GLU A 76 15.32 -1.39 8.05
N ALA A 77 14.17 -0.79 8.32
CA ALA A 77 14.05 0.55 8.89
C ALA A 77 14.31 0.61 10.41
N GLY A 78 14.58 -0.52 11.07
CA GLY A 78 14.86 -0.60 12.51
C GLY A 78 13.66 -0.33 13.41
N LEU A 79 12.42 -0.39 12.89
CA LEU A 79 11.20 -0.13 13.66
C LEU A 79 10.83 -1.32 14.56
N VAL A 80 11.17 -2.53 14.13
CA VAL A 80 10.86 -3.80 14.79
C VAL A 80 11.98 -4.82 14.54
N ARG A 81 12.03 -5.91 15.31
CA ARG A 81 13.03 -6.97 15.15
C ARG A 81 12.60 -8.06 14.17
N ALA A 82 11.30 -8.30 14.05
CA ALA A 82 10.72 -9.23 13.09
C ALA A 82 9.49 -8.61 12.41
N PRO A 83 9.13 -8.99 11.16
CA PRO A 83 7.98 -8.44 10.45
C PRO A 83 6.66 -8.53 11.22
N GLU A 84 6.43 -9.64 11.91
CA GLU A 84 5.23 -9.93 12.71
C GLU A 84 5.04 -8.97 13.91
N ASP A 85 6.10 -8.32 14.38
CA ASP A 85 6.02 -7.34 15.45
C ASP A 85 5.49 -5.99 14.94
N TYR A 86 5.44 -5.78 13.62
CA TYR A 86 4.95 -4.52 13.06
C TYR A 86 3.43 -4.49 13.04
N ARG A 87 2.82 -3.86 14.06
CA ARG A 87 1.36 -3.74 14.23
C ARG A 87 0.56 -3.18 13.05
N TRP A 88 1.23 -2.53 12.09
CA TRP A 88 0.60 -1.93 10.91
C TRP A 88 0.82 -2.76 9.63
N LEU A 89 1.51 -3.90 9.74
CA LEU A 89 1.57 -4.89 8.69
C LEU A 89 0.22 -5.62 8.63
N TRP A 90 -0.37 -5.66 7.43
CA TRP A 90 -1.57 -6.44 7.18
C TRP A 90 -1.37 -7.24 5.90
N ILE A 91 -1.74 -8.53 5.96
CA ILE A 91 -1.65 -9.46 4.83
C ILE A 91 -3.03 -10.08 4.66
N SER A 92 -3.54 -10.09 3.42
CA SER A 92 -4.80 -10.77 3.13
C SER A 92 -4.68 -12.26 3.43
N PRO A 93 -5.63 -12.88 4.16
CA PRO A 93 -5.65 -14.33 4.36
C PRO A 93 -5.70 -15.13 3.05
N ASP A 94 -6.18 -14.52 1.97
CA ASP A 94 -6.29 -15.14 0.65
C ASP A 94 -4.98 -15.10 -0.15
N LEU A 95 -3.97 -14.35 0.32
CA LEU A 95 -2.69 -14.23 -0.35
C LEU A 95 -1.89 -15.53 -0.15
N LYS A 96 -1.79 -16.32 -1.22
CA LYS A 96 -0.95 -17.52 -1.27
C LYS A 96 0.44 -17.14 -1.75
N LEU A 97 1.41 -17.12 -0.84
CA LEU A 97 2.85 -16.88 -1.08
C LEU A 97 3.65 -18.19 -1.18
#